data_AF-A0A6A5ZCQ4-F1
#
_entry.id   AF-A0A6A5ZCQ4-F1
#
_cell.length_a   1.000
_cell.length_b   1.000
_cell.length_c   1.000
_cell.angle_alpha   90.00
_cell.angle_beta   90.00
_cell.angle_gamma   90.00
#
_symmetry.space_group_name_H-M   'P 1'
#
loop_
_entity.id
_entity.type
_entity.pdbx_description
1 polymer ?
#
loop_
_entity_poly.entity_id
_entity_poly.type
_entity_poly.pdbx_seq_one_letter_code
_entity_poly.pdbx_strand_id
1 'polypeptide(L)'
;MSPAAIASTAPAPSNVKRTAPKSSTKPVITPSSILPQTPSDIVPAWVKPDLTRLLRVEHVPGDYASRSVSLVDLPAGAVFARISNPTPATCAYSSVQASRDLHIELNCDLVYINHSCQPTLIFDMTHWEIRVSPALEGGLKAGDELTFFYPSTEWDMAQPFDCRCGQNECRGKISGAKDMPDVVLRQYWLNRHIEELLLEKTNSAKGSGDAR
;
A
#
# COMPACT_ATOMS: atom_id res chain seq x y z
N MET A 1 -9.48 26.97 11.17
CA MET A 1 -10.87 26.63 11.55
C MET A 1 -11.00 25.12 11.40
N SER A 2 -11.02 24.41 12.52
CA SER A 2 -10.96 22.94 12.58
C SER A 2 -12.30 22.27 12.26
N PRO A 3 -12.29 21.08 11.64
CA PRO A 3 -13.30 20.04 11.88
C PRO A 3 -12.60 18.75 12.38
N ALA A 4 -12.86 18.33 13.62
CA ALA A 4 -13.98 17.48 14.06
C ALA A 4 -13.68 15.99 13.85
N ALA A 5 -13.23 15.35 14.94
CA ALA A 5 -12.99 13.93 15.07
C ALA A 5 -14.30 13.14 15.14
N ILE A 6 -14.34 11.94 14.56
CA ILE A 6 -15.37 10.93 14.87
C ILE A 6 -14.71 9.83 15.69
N ALA A 7 -15.00 9.84 16.98
CA ALA A 7 -14.67 8.78 17.92
C ALA A 7 -15.84 7.77 17.95
N SER A 8 -15.51 6.48 17.84
CA SER A 8 -16.48 5.39 17.98
C SER A 8 -16.46 4.86 19.42
N THR A 9 -17.46 5.23 20.22
CA THR A 9 -17.77 4.57 21.50
C THR A 9 -19.05 3.75 21.36
N ALA A 10 -18.98 2.45 21.65
CA ALA A 10 -20.12 1.54 21.70
C ALA A 10 -20.74 1.51 23.12
N PRO A 11 -22.07 1.30 23.28
CA PRO A 11 -22.73 1.27 24.57
C PRO A 11 -22.67 -0.12 25.26
N ALA A 12 -22.81 -0.10 26.59
CA ALA A 12 -22.76 -1.27 27.48
C ALA A 12 -24.00 -2.18 27.39
N PRO A 13 -23.89 -3.51 27.59
CA PRO A 13 -25.04 -4.41 27.58
C PRO A 13 -25.67 -4.57 28.97
N SER A 14 -27.00 -4.67 28.98
CA SER A 14 -27.87 -4.89 30.15
C SER A 14 -28.04 -6.39 30.50
N ASN A 15 -28.25 -6.63 31.80
CA ASN A 15 -28.43 -7.94 32.44
C ASN A 15 -29.81 -8.57 32.15
N VAL A 16 -29.86 -9.80 31.63
CA VAL A 16 -31.04 -10.69 31.74
C VAL A 16 -30.62 -12.15 31.99
N LYS A 17 -31.41 -12.84 32.83
CA LYS A 17 -31.22 -14.14 33.49
C LYS A 17 -31.03 -15.37 32.58
N ARG A 18 -30.28 -16.33 33.15
CA ARG A 18 -30.02 -17.70 32.68
C ARG A 18 -31.24 -18.60 32.69
N THR A 19 -31.37 -19.44 31.66
CA THR A 19 -31.92 -20.80 31.72
C THR A 19 -31.19 -21.68 30.71
N ALA A 20 -30.61 -22.80 31.16
CA ALA A 20 -29.99 -23.81 30.31
C ALA A 20 -31.00 -24.90 29.92
N PRO A 21 -30.86 -25.50 28.73
CA PRO A 21 -30.86 -26.96 28.71
C PRO A 21 -29.93 -27.64 27.68
N LYS A 22 -29.24 -28.67 28.19
CA LYS A 22 -28.96 -30.02 27.63
C LYS A 22 -28.53 -30.20 26.16
N SER A 23 -27.21 -30.44 26.04
CA SER A 23 -26.48 -31.49 25.28
C SER A 23 -27.15 -32.22 24.10
N SER A 24 -26.53 -32.11 22.93
CA SER A 24 -26.36 -33.23 21.99
C SER A 24 -25.09 -33.00 21.17
N THR A 25 -24.21 -33.99 21.18
CA THR A 25 -22.90 -34.09 20.51
C THR A 25 -22.92 -33.76 19.01
N LYS A 26 -21.94 -32.95 18.57
CA LYS A 26 -21.06 -33.16 17.39
C LYS A 26 -19.95 -32.07 17.39
N PRO A 27 -18.67 -32.41 17.11
CA PRO A 27 -17.61 -31.41 17.02
C PRO A 27 -17.75 -30.69 15.67
N VAL A 28 -18.01 -29.39 15.68
CA VAL A 28 -17.91 -28.56 14.47
C VAL A 28 -16.52 -27.96 14.43
N ILE A 29 -15.56 -28.79 14.02
CA ILE A 29 -14.36 -28.28 13.36
C ILE A 29 -14.83 -27.90 11.96
N THR A 30 -14.95 -26.61 11.68
CA THR A 30 -15.20 -26.12 10.32
C THR A 30 -13.92 -26.34 9.51
N PRO A 31 -13.92 -27.15 8.43
CA PRO A 31 -12.78 -27.21 7.54
C PRO A 31 -12.68 -25.88 6.78
N SER A 32 -11.47 -25.32 6.66
CA SER A 32 -11.13 -24.26 5.72
C SER A 32 -11.31 -24.77 4.29
N SER A 33 -12.55 -24.81 3.77
CA SER A 33 -12.80 -25.18 2.38
C SER A 33 -14.18 -24.75 1.90
N ILE A 34 -14.49 -23.45 1.96
CA ILE A 34 -15.47 -22.87 1.05
C ILE A 34 -14.94 -21.49 0.64
N LEU A 35 -14.06 -21.49 -0.36
CA LEU A 35 -13.86 -20.30 -1.19
C LEU A 35 -15.18 -20.05 -1.96
N PRO A 36 -15.60 -18.79 -2.16
CA PRO A 36 -16.67 -18.48 -3.09
C PRO A 36 -16.39 -19.12 -4.45
N GLN A 37 -17.36 -19.84 -5.02
CA GLN A 37 -17.22 -20.44 -6.33
C GLN A 37 -17.21 -19.33 -7.40
N THR A 38 -16.02 -18.82 -7.74
CA THR A 38 -15.83 -18.08 -8.98
C THR A 38 -16.01 -19.04 -10.16
N PRO A 39 -16.81 -18.69 -11.18
CA PRO A 39 -16.97 -19.51 -12.38
C PRO A 39 -15.60 -19.87 -12.97
N SER A 40 -15.39 -21.15 -13.28
CA SER A 40 -14.12 -21.72 -13.77
C SER A 40 -13.62 -21.11 -15.09
N ASP A 41 -14.47 -20.38 -15.80
CA ASP A 41 -14.21 -19.86 -17.14
C ASP A 41 -13.73 -18.40 -17.13
N ILE A 42 -13.58 -17.80 -15.94
CA ILE A 42 -13.18 -16.42 -15.79
C ILE A 42 -11.70 -16.38 -15.40
N VAL A 43 -10.86 -15.87 -16.31
CA VAL A 43 -9.46 -15.56 -16.02
C VAL A 43 -9.42 -14.59 -14.82
N PRO A 44 -8.62 -14.88 -13.78
CA PRO A 44 -8.56 -14.00 -12.62
C PRO A 44 -8.18 -12.57 -12.97
N ALA A 45 -8.77 -11.59 -12.28
CA ALA A 45 -8.62 -10.18 -12.62
C ALA A 45 -7.16 -9.69 -12.57
N TRP A 46 -6.29 -10.32 -11.76
CA TRP A 46 -4.87 -9.98 -11.68
C TRP A 46 -4.03 -10.50 -12.86
N VAL A 47 -4.55 -11.43 -13.69
CA VAL A 47 -3.83 -11.99 -14.84
C VAL A 47 -3.88 -11.01 -16.03
N LYS A 48 -5.05 -10.46 -16.31
CA LYS A 48 -5.25 -9.32 -17.21
C LYS A 48 -5.93 -8.24 -16.37
N PRO A 49 -5.17 -7.26 -15.82
CA PRO A 49 -5.68 -6.31 -14.83
C PRO A 49 -6.91 -5.58 -15.36
N ASP A 50 -8.06 -6.09 -14.94
CA ASP A 50 -9.32 -5.36 -14.99
C ASP A 50 -9.42 -4.64 -13.65
N LEU A 51 -8.91 -3.40 -13.62
CA LEU A 51 -8.85 -2.61 -12.40
C LEU A 51 -10.23 -2.42 -11.76
N THR A 52 -11.31 -2.42 -12.57
CA THR A 52 -12.69 -2.29 -12.06
C THR A 52 -13.12 -3.47 -11.20
N ARG A 53 -12.45 -4.61 -11.32
CA ARG A 53 -12.65 -5.81 -10.50
C ARG A 53 -11.65 -5.95 -9.36
N LEU A 54 -10.60 -5.13 -9.35
CA LEU A 54 -9.52 -5.20 -8.35
C LEU A 54 -9.64 -4.08 -7.32
N LEU A 55 -10.05 -2.88 -7.73
CA LEU A 55 -10.17 -1.72 -6.87
C LEU A 55 -11.37 -0.85 -7.21
N ARG A 56 -11.79 -0.06 -6.23
CA ARG A 56 -12.69 1.07 -6.41
C ARG A 56 -12.01 2.33 -5.89
N VAL A 57 -12.11 3.41 -6.65
CA VAL A 57 -11.72 4.75 -6.18
C VAL A 57 -12.90 5.37 -5.44
N GLU A 58 -12.67 5.77 -4.19
CA GLU A 58 -13.60 6.55 -3.40
C GLU A 58 -13.20 8.02 -3.50
N HIS A 59 -13.99 8.81 -4.24
CA HIS A 59 -13.79 10.26 -4.34
C HIS A 59 -14.41 10.96 -3.15
N VAL A 60 -13.56 11.45 -2.26
CA VAL A 60 -13.98 12.21 -1.07
C VAL A 60 -13.67 13.70 -1.33
N PRO A 61 -14.59 14.62 -0.97
CA PRO A 61 -14.30 16.05 -1.06
C PRO A 61 -13.11 16.46 -0.19
N GLY A 62 -12.25 17.31 -0.74
CA GLY A 62 -11.05 17.84 -0.06
C GLY A 62 -9.76 17.41 -0.76
N ASP A 63 -8.68 18.13 -0.46
CA ASP A 63 -7.39 17.88 -1.07
C ASP A 63 -6.83 16.53 -0.62
N TYR A 64 -6.42 15.71 -1.59
CA TYR A 64 -5.83 14.39 -1.36
C TYR A 64 -6.71 13.42 -0.54
N ALA A 65 -8.04 13.63 -0.56
CA ALA A 65 -8.97 12.82 0.21
C ALA A 65 -9.47 11.58 -0.57
N SER A 66 -9.27 11.55 -1.89
CA SER A 66 -9.60 10.36 -2.69
C SER A 66 -8.68 9.20 -2.33
N ARG A 67 -9.21 7.98 -2.32
CA ARG A 67 -8.44 6.77 -1.98
C ARG A 67 -8.88 5.57 -2.80
N SER A 68 -7.97 4.62 -2.98
CA SER A 68 -8.24 3.34 -3.61
C SER A 68 -8.53 2.26 -2.57
N VAL A 69 -9.59 1.48 -2.77
CA VAL A 69 -10.01 0.40 -1.88
C VAL A 69 -9.99 -0.94 -2.62
N SER A 70 -9.45 -1.98 -2.01
CA SER A 70 -9.41 -3.32 -2.58
C SER A 70 -10.83 -3.91 -2.74
N LEU A 71 -11.07 -4.59 -3.85
CA LEU A 71 -12.29 -5.39 -4.08
C LEU A 71 -12.03 -6.90 -3.96
N VAL A 72 -10.80 -7.30 -3.67
CA VAL A 72 -10.37 -8.71 -3.68
C VAL A 72 -9.55 -9.05 -2.44
N ASP A 73 -9.58 -10.35 -2.10
CA ASP A 73 -8.68 -10.95 -1.13
C ASP A 73 -7.46 -11.53 -1.87
N LEU A 74 -6.25 -11.21 -1.40
CA LEU A 74 -5.02 -11.74 -1.97
C LEU A 74 -4.01 -12.04 -0.85
N PRO A 75 -3.27 -13.17 -0.92
CA PRO A 75 -2.23 -13.46 0.06
C PRO A 75 -1.05 -12.48 -0.08
N ALA A 76 -0.26 -12.35 0.98
CA ALA A 76 0.97 -11.56 0.97
C ALA A 76 1.90 -11.99 -0.19
N GLY A 77 2.51 -11.02 -0.87
CA GLY A 77 3.40 -11.25 -2.00
C GLY A 77 2.71 -11.55 -3.35
N ALA A 78 1.39 -11.75 -3.37
CA ALA A 78 0.65 -11.95 -4.61
C ALA A 78 0.68 -10.70 -5.50
N VAL A 79 0.59 -10.90 -6.82
CA VAL A 79 0.42 -9.81 -7.77
C VAL A 79 -1.00 -9.26 -7.63
N PHE A 80 -1.10 -7.97 -7.32
CA PHE A 80 -2.37 -7.24 -7.28
C PHE A 80 -2.75 -6.78 -8.69
N ALA A 81 -1.84 -6.06 -9.36
CA ALA A 81 -2.03 -5.56 -10.72
C ALA A 81 -0.70 -5.49 -11.48
N ARG A 82 -0.76 -5.46 -12.81
CA ARG A 82 0.40 -5.16 -13.68
C ARG A 82 0.31 -3.72 -14.18
N ILE A 83 1.44 -3.05 -14.31
CA ILE A 83 1.55 -1.71 -14.91
C ILE A 83 1.70 -1.92 -16.42
N SER A 84 0.61 -1.81 -17.18
CA SER A 84 0.59 -2.25 -18.59
C SER A 84 0.80 -1.15 -19.63
N ASN A 85 0.32 0.08 -19.37
CA ASN A 85 0.35 1.17 -20.35
C ASN A 85 0.99 2.47 -19.80
N PRO A 86 2.15 2.41 -19.12
CA PRO A 86 2.79 3.62 -18.61
C PRO A 86 3.33 4.47 -19.75
N THR A 87 3.37 5.78 -19.55
CA THR A 87 4.04 6.73 -20.47
C THR A 87 5.12 7.52 -19.73
N PRO A 88 6.28 7.80 -20.35
CA PRO A 88 7.28 8.67 -19.75
C PRO A 88 6.68 10.03 -19.37
N ALA A 89 7.13 10.56 -18.24
CA ALA A 89 6.61 11.79 -17.65
C ALA A 89 7.74 12.61 -17.02
N THR A 90 7.46 13.89 -16.79
CA THR A 90 8.27 14.70 -15.89
C THR A 90 7.93 14.36 -14.44
N CYS A 91 8.87 14.58 -13.52
CA CYS A 91 8.60 14.45 -12.08
C CYS A 91 7.45 15.40 -11.69
N ALA A 92 6.37 14.83 -11.16
CA ALA A 92 5.12 15.49 -10.84
C ALA A 92 4.42 14.74 -9.69
N TYR A 93 3.40 15.32 -9.09
CA TYR A 93 2.68 14.68 -7.98
C TYR A 93 1.97 13.37 -8.38
N SER A 94 1.60 13.24 -9.66
CA SER A 94 0.91 12.08 -10.24
C SER A 94 1.86 11.02 -10.79
N SER A 95 3.13 11.37 -11.02
CA SER A 95 4.09 10.47 -11.65
C SER A 95 4.81 9.60 -10.63
N VAL A 96 5.27 8.44 -11.08
CA VAL A 96 6.04 7.48 -10.26
C VAL A 96 7.44 7.34 -10.84
N GLN A 97 8.46 7.38 -10.00
CA GLN A 97 9.83 7.12 -10.41
C GLN A 97 10.03 5.61 -10.65
N ALA A 98 10.25 5.23 -11.91
CA ALA A 98 10.39 3.85 -12.36
C ALA A 98 11.85 3.39 -12.43
N SER A 99 12.79 4.33 -12.58
CA SER A 99 14.23 4.10 -12.53
C SER A 99 14.94 5.39 -12.14
N ARG A 100 16.29 5.39 -12.14
CA ARG A 100 17.10 6.58 -11.83
C ARG A 100 16.62 7.84 -12.58
N ASP A 101 16.44 7.72 -13.89
CA ASP A 101 16.22 8.84 -14.80
C ASP A 101 14.85 8.78 -15.50
N LEU A 102 13.92 7.94 -15.00
CA LEU A 102 12.60 7.75 -15.60
C LEU A 102 11.49 7.96 -14.57
N HIS A 103 10.62 8.93 -14.85
CA HIS A 103 9.29 9.00 -14.27
C HIS A 103 8.24 8.55 -15.29
N ILE A 104 7.14 7.99 -14.80
CA ILE A 104 6.02 7.55 -15.62
C ILE A 104 4.70 8.10 -15.10
N GLU A 105 3.74 8.31 -16.00
CA GLU A 105 2.32 8.34 -15.67
C GLU A 105 1.76 6.92 -15.77
N LEU A 106 0.95 6.52 -14.79
CA LEU A 106 0.32 5.19 -14.76
C LEU A 106 -0.86 5.07 -15.74
N ASN A 107 -1.45 6.21 -16.15
CA ASN A 107 -2.56 6.30 -17.08
C ASN A 107 -3.81 5.48 -16.68
N CYS A 108 -4.01 5.25 -15.38
CA CYS A 108 -5.14 4.49 -14.84
C CYS A 108 -5.35 4.79 -13.35
N ASP A 109 -6.42 4.21 -12.78
CA ASP A 109 -6.87 4.45 -11.39
C ASP A 109 -5.85 4.07 -10.30
N LEU A 110 -4.77 3.37 -10.66
CA LEU A 110 -3.65 3.10 -9.75
C LEU A 110 -2.99 4.40 -9.21
N VAL A 111 -3.19 5.54 -9.89
CA VAL A 111 -2.73 6.86 -9.44
C VAL A 111 -3.35 7.30 -8.11
N TYR A 112 -4.49 6.73 -7.70
CA TYR A 112 -5.18 7.06 -6.44
C TYR A 112 -4.72 6.21 -5.24
N ILE A 113 -3.69 5.36 -5.40
CA ILE A 113 -3.11 4.59 -4.31
C ILE A 113 -2.25 5.53 -3.46
N ASN A 114 -2.69 5.78 -2.23
CA ASN A 114 -2.08 6.74 -1.33
C ASN A 114 -0.84 6.21 -0.60
N HIS A 115 -0.15 7.11 0.09
CA HIS A 115 0.96 6.76 0.97
C HIS A 115 0.49 6.13 2.29
N SER A 116 1.20 5.11 2.76
CA SER A 116 1.18 4.70 4.18
C SER A 116 2.57 4.33 4.68
N CYS A 117 2.85 4.63 5.95
CA CYS A 117 4.05 4.18 6.64
C CYS A 117 4.00 2.69 7.04
N GLN A 118 2.82 2.06 6.95
CA GLN A 118 2.61 0.61 6.99
C GLN A 118 1.80 0.22 5.75
N PRO A 119 2.46 0.02 4.60
CA PRO A 119 1.78 -0.11 3.32
C PRO A 119 1.14 -1.48 3.11
N THR A 120 0.02 -1.52 2.39
CA THR A 120 -0.64 -2.76 1.98
C THR A 120 -0.06 -3.33 0.67
N LEU A 121 0.57 -2.49 -0.14
CA LEU A 121 1.14 -2.82 -1.44
C LEU A 121 2.61 -2.39 -1.57
N ILE A 122 3.32 -3.00 -2.52
CA ILE A 122 4.61 -2.54 -3.04
C ILE A 122 4.50 -2.31 -4.55
N PHE A 123 5.21 -1.30 -5.05
CA PHE A 123 5.34 -1.01 -6.46
C PHE A 123 6.70 -1.55 -6.94
N ASP A 124 6.67 -2.72 -7.57
CA ASP A 124 7.85 -3.38 -8.13
C ASP A 124 8.09 -2.89 -9.55
N MET A 125 8.91 -1.84 -9.66
CA MET A 125 9.24 -1.20 -10.94
C MET A 125 10.22 -2.03 -11.77
N THR A 126 10.88 -3.02 -11.17
CA THR A 126 11.73 -3.96 -11.91
C THR A 126 10.88 -4.93 -12.73
N HIS A 127 9.76 -5.39 -12.16
CA HIS A 127 8.86 -6.35 -12.82
C HIS A 127 7.62 -5.70 -13.43
N TRP A 128 7.42 -4.39 -13.26
CA TRP A 128 6.22 -3.66 -13.67
C TRP A 128 4.94 -4.23 -13.04
N GLU A 129 5.04 -4.55 -11.75
CA GLU A 129 3.99 -5.19 -10.97
C GLU A 129 3.70 -4.41 -9.69
N ILE A 130 2.43 -4.35 -9.30
CA ILE A 130 2.01 -3.95 -7.97
C ILE A 130 1.65 -5.23 -7.23
N ARG A 131 2.26 -5.43 -6.05
CA ARG A 131 2.15 -6.67 -5.29
C ARG A 131 1.66 -6.38 -3.89
N VAL A 132 0.92 -7.32 -3.30
CA VAL A 132 0.59 -7.25 -1.88
C VAL A 132 1.89 -7.29 -1.09
N SER A 133 2.05 -6.35 -0.15
CA SER A 133 3.26 -6.26 0.69
C SER A 133 3.53 -7.63 1.35
N PRO A 134 4.74 -8.20 1.21
CA PRO A 134 5.10 -9.44 1.91
C PRO A 134 5.01 -9.31 3.43
N ALA A 135 5.10 -8.09 3.96
CA ALA A 135 4.99 -7.79 5.39
C ALA A 135 3.53 -7.66 5.88
N LEU A 136 2.54 -7.70 4.99
CA LEU A 136 1.13 -7.64 5.36
C LEU A 136 0.65 -9.02 5.84
N GLU A 137 0.74 -9.25 7.14
CA GLU A 137 0.25 -10.48 7.77
C GLU A 137 -1.25 -10.70 7.46
N GLY A 138 -1.59 -11.92 7.05
CA GLY A 138 -2.97 -12.26 6.65
C GLY A 138 -3.34 -11.88 5.21
N GLY A 139 -2.45 -11.16 4.50
CA GLY A 139 -2.67 -10.68 3.14
C GLY A 139 -3.64 -9.51 3.05
N LEU A 140 -3.90 -9.08 1.81
CA LEU A 140 -4.86 -8.03 1.49
C LEU A 140 -6.29 -8.59 1.55
N LYS A 141 -7.22 -7.82 2.11
CA LYS A 141 -8.65 -8.13 2.14
C LYS A 141 -9.46 -7.14 1.31
N ALA A 142 -10.58 -7.59 0.79
CA ALA A 142 -11.58 -6.71 0.21
C ALA A 142 -12.06 -5.70 1.26
N GLY A 143 -12.08 -4.42 0.89
CA GLY A 143 -12.37 -3.31 1.80
C GLY A 143 -11.13 -2.64 2.40
N ASP A 144 -9.94 -3.26 2.30
CA ASP A 144 -8.70 -2.62 2.75
C ASP A 144 -8.34 -1.44 1.85
N GLU A 145 -7.78 -0.38 2.44
CA GLU A 145 -7.21 0.72 1.68
C GLU A 145 -5.91 0.29 0.99
N LEU A 146 -5.80 0.59 -0.29
CA LEU A 146 -4.61 0.34 -1.08
C LEU A 146 -3.62 1.48 -0.85
N THR A 147 -2.48 1.15 -0.27
CA THR A 147 -1.43 2.12 0.03
C THR A 147 -0.04 1.55 -0.25
N PHE A 148 0.91 2.42 -0.59
CA PHE A 148 2.31 2.02 -0.70
C PHE A 148 3.24 3.04 -0.03
N PHE A 149 4.48 2.64 0.20
CA PHE A 149 5.46 3.53 0.81
C PHE A 149 6.15 4.35 -0.27
N TYR A 150 5.74 5.60 -0.50
CA TYR A 150 6.26 6.44 -1.61
C TYR A 150 7.80 6.50 -1.70
N PRO A 151 8.59 6.62 -0.61
CA PRO A 151 10.05 6.58 -0.71
C PRO A 151 10.64 5.25 -1.24
N SER A 152 9.83 4.20 -1.40
CA SER A 152 10.25 2.96 -2.08
C SER A 152 10.43 3.13 -3.58
N THR A 153 9.79 4.13 -4.19
CA THR A 153 9.95 4.50 -5.61
C THR A 153 10.63 5.85 -5.76
N GLU A 154 10.28 6.83 -4.92
CA GLU A 154 10.68 8.23 -5.07
C GLU A 154 11.96 8.57 -4.31
N TRP A 155 12.99 9.00 -5.04
CA TRP A 155 14.22 9.52 -4.46
C TRP A 155 14.00 10.90 -3.83
N ASP A 156 13.45 11.82 -4.62
CA ASP A 156 13.14 13.19 -4.24
C ASP A 156 11.74 13.51 -4.75
N MET A 157 10.80 13.77 -3.84
CA MET A 157 9.41 13.98 -4.22
C MET A 157 9.19 15.37 -4.79
N ALA A 158 8.46 15.46 -5.90
CA ALA A 158 8.03 16.75 -6.48
C ALA A 158 7.29 17.63 -5.46
N GLN A 159 6.50 17.01 -4.57
CA GLN A 159 5.71 17.70 -3.55
C GLN A 159 5.77 16.92 -2.22
N PRO A 160 6.69 17.28 -1.31
CA PRO A 160 6.70 16.75 0.05
C PRO A 160 5.43 17.10 0.82
N PHE A 161 4.97 16.22 1.70
CA PHE A 161 3.73 16.39 2.47
C PHE A 161 3.84 15.85 3.91
N ASP A 162 2.96 16.34 4.79
CA ASP A 162 2.79 15.79 6.13
C ASP A 162 1.90 14.55 6.10
N CYS A 163 2.43 13.39 6.49
CA CYS A 163 1.72 12.11 6.43
C CYS A 163 0.54 12.06 7.40
N ARG A 164 -0.59 11.54 6.90
CA ARG A 164 -1.84 11.36 7.64
C ARG A 164 -2.30 9.90 7.69
N CYS A 165 -1.39 8.95 7.52
CA CYS A 165 -1.73 7.52 7.45
C CYS A 165 -2.27 6.90 8.74
N GLY A 166 -2.14 7.60 9.88
CA GLY A 166 -2.68 7.14 11.18
C GLY A 166 -1.94 5.97 11.83
N GLN A 167 -0.83 5.50 11.24
CA GLN A 167 -0.05 4.37 11.77
C GLN A 167 0.76 4.75 13.01
N ASN A 168 0.92 3.81 13.95
CA ASN A 168 1.66 4.03 15.19
C ASN A 168 3.11 4.47 14.95
N GLU A 169 3.76 3.89 13.94
CA GLU A 169 5.13 4.23 13.53
C GLU A 169 5.15 5.16 12.30
N CYS A 170 4.27 6.16 12.27
CA CYS A 170 4.24 7.16 11.21
C CYS A 170 5.56 7.94 11.14
N ARG A 171 6.06 8.18 9.91
CA ARG A 171 7.31 8.92 9.66
C ARG A 171 7.13 10.44 9.60
N GLY A 172 5.91 10.94 9.81
CA GLY A 172 5.62 12.37 9.77
C GLY A 172 5.73 12.91 8.36
N LYS A 173 6.72 13.77 8.08
CA LYS A 173 6.88 14.37 6.75
C LYS A 173 7.50 13.38 5.75
N ILE A 174 6.92 13.26 4.56
CA ILE A 174 7.43 12.43 3.47
C ILE A 174 7.97 13.34 2.36
N SER A 175 9.25 13.18 2.01
CA SER A 175 9.93 13.96 0.96
C SER A 175 10.72 13.10 -0.04
N GLY A 176 10.60 11.78 0.03
CA GLY A 176 11.39 10.83 -0.76
C GLY A 176 12.52 10.18 0.05
N ALA A 177 13.20 9.21 -0.55
CA ALA A 177 14.24 8.42 0.11
C ALA A 177 15.50 9.22 0.42
N LYS A 178 15.82 10.23 -0.39
CA LYS A 178 17.03 11.04 -0.28
C LYS A 178 17.23 11.65 1.10
N ASP A 179 16.17 12.11 1.75
CA ASP A 179 16.25 12.82 3.03
C ASP A 179 15.89 11.94 4.24
N MET A 180 15.52 10.68 4.00
CA MET A 180 15.12 9.77 5.07
C MET A 180 16.34 9.04 5.67
N PRO A 181 16.39 8.80 7.00
CA PRO A 181 17.47 8.03 7.60
C PRO A 181 17.53 6.59 7.07
N ASP A 182 18.73 6.11 6.71
CA ASP A 182 18.94 4.76 6.19
C ASP A 182 18.39 3.65 7.11
N VAL A 183 18.45 3.86 8.43
CA VAL A 183 17.91 2.90 9.42
C VAL A 183 16.39 2.74 9.33
N VAL A 184 15.69 3.76 8.85
CA VAL A 184 14.25 3.71 8.59
C VAL A 184 14.01 3.03 7.25
N LEU A 185 14.73 3.43 6.20
CA LEU A 185 14.58 2.88 4.85
C LEU A 185 14.82 1.36 4.80
N ARG A 186 15.76 0.84 5.60
CA ARG A 186 16.03 -0.61 5.73
C ARG A 186 14.86 -1.43 6.28
N GLN A 187 13.82 -0.79 6.81
CA GLN A 187 12.60 -1.47 7.29
C GLN A 187 11.58 -1.69 6.17
N TYR A 188 11.81 -1.09 5.00
CA TYR A 188 10.90 -1.14 3.86
C TYR A 188 11.51 -1.92 2.72
N TRP A 189 10.64 -2.47 1.87
CA TRP A 189 11.04 -2.90 0.55
C TRP A 189 11.28 -1.65 -0.31
N LEU A 190 12.42 -1.60 -1.00
CA LEU A 190 12.82 -0.49 -1.86
C LEU A 190 13.03 -1.01 -3.29
N ASN A 191 12.71 -0.18 -4.28
CA ASN A 191 13.13 -0.48 -5.64
C ASN A 191 14.65 -0.39 -5.77
N ARG A 192 15.19 -1.20 -6.68
CA ARG A 192 16.63 -1.26 -6.97
C ARG A 192 17.25 0.11 -7.24
N HIS A 193 16.58 1.00 -7.98
CA HIS A 193 17.13 2.33 -8.28
C HIS A 193 17.27 3.20 -7.04
N ILE A 194 16.40 3.03 -6.03
CA ILE A 194 16.54 3.72 -4.74
C ILE A 194 17.72 3.17 -3.95
N GLU A 195 17.90 1.84 -3.92
CA GLU A 195 19.06 1.22 -3.27
C GLU A 195 20.39 1.69 -3.89
N GLU A 196 20.45 1.76 -5.22
CA GLU A 196 21.61 2.27 -5.96
C GLU A 196 21.90 3.75 -5.62
N LEU A 197 20.88 4.60 -5.60
CA LEU A 197 21.00 6.02 -5.22
C LEU A 197 21.46 6.22 -3.76
N LEU A 198 20.99 5.39 -2.84
CA LEU A 198 21.44 5.41 -1.44
C LEU A 198 22.92 5.03 -1.32
N LEU A 199 23.36 4.01 -2.06
CA LEU A 199 24.75 3.57 -2.07
C LEU A 199 25.68 4.68 -2.62
N GLU A 200 25.29 5.32 -3.71
CA GLU A 200 26.02 6.46 -4.28
C GLU A 200 26.14 7.61 -3.29
N LYS A 201 25.03 8.03 -2.68
CA LYS A 201 25.00 9.09 -1.66
C LYS A 201 25.96 8.79 -0.52
N THR A 202 25.97 7.54 -0.05
CA THR A 202 26.86 7.09 1.04
C THR A 202 28.33 7.14 0.62
N ASN A 203 28.65 6.73 -0.61
CA ASN A 203 30.02 6.74 -1.13
C ASN A 203 30.53 8.18 -1.32
N SER A 204 29.69 9.09 -1.84
CA SER A 204 30.04 10.51 -1.97
C SER A 204 30.28 11.18 -0.62
N ALA A 205 29.53 10.80 0.42
CA ALA A 205 29.73 11.30 1.78
C ALA A 205 31.06 10.80 2.41
N LYS A 206 31.50 9.58 2.11
CA LYS A 206 32.78 9.05 2.59
C LYS A 206 33.97 9.68 1.86
N GLY A 207 33.90 9.80 0.54
CA GLY A 207 34.98 10.39 -0.27
C GLY A 207 35.23 11.89 -0.01
N SER A 208 34.25 12.60 0.59
CA SER A 208 34.40 14.00 1.01
C SER A 208 34.92 14.17 2.45
N GLY A 209 34.95 13.09 3.25
CA GLY A 209 35.46 13.08 4.63
C GLY A 209 36.96 12.82 4.75
N ASP A 210 37.56 12.12 3.79
CA ASP A 210 38.99 11.73 3.82
C ASP A 210 39.95 12.76 3.19
N ALA A 211 39.44 13.93 2.79
CA ALA A 211 40.22 14.99 2.15
C ALA A 211 40.59 16.16 3.09
N ARG A 212 40.72 15.92 4.41
CA ARG A 212 41.10 16.94 5.41
C ARG A 212 42.27 16.52 6.28
#